data_AF-A0AAV2BW71-F1
#
_entry.id   AF-A0AAV2BW71-F1
#
_cell.length_a   1.000
_cell.length_b   1.000
_cell.length_c   1.000
_cell.angle_alpha   90.00
_cell.angle_beta   90.00
_cell.angle_gamma   90.00
#
_symmetry.space_group_name_H-M   'P 1'
#
loop_
_entity.id
_entity.type
_entity.pdbx_description
1 polymer ?
#
loop_
_entity_poly.entity_id
_entity_poly.type
_entity_poly.pdbx_seq_one_letter_code
_entity_poly.pdbx_strand_id
1 'polypeptide(L)'
;MEIPVDNESYPMKKRKQSNPESMVEVQPLLPSHFTIFSSRRTSPLCAFAASILFIYICGISFYLWSSNFACRLRNLGDSTPIPLSKQAFDVEQKGRYIVIKNYIRSAIRVDEKNTMTFATAAIFTDLSHLPEICGRWKGPMSVSVYAPGSDFKTALKKIFSLRLANSCIHQNVTWHLYFDIEFSPSWDQFKSPEEEAELVSPTSTTYDVWAKGTFKSHGHLPFPANVGRNVAIKESRTEYILASDLHYYPSINIIPRFLQLLKYQGPTGNRVYVLPVFKMAGYGKPPETKSELVQMTAEGNIVLHTGTLDCTQCNIFPNARKWLEVRSPDETLSVYYVSREKEEFESWQPYYISTRDIPLFDEDQIKEGKFDRKLQLFELCLQHYEFHILDNAFLVQVQEVAETAKDVNILENFVRHNNEAREKKIEDLLCRYGSDTGCSI
;
A
#
# COMPACT_ATOMS: atom_id res chain seq x y z
N MET A 1 -40.28 -20.44 37.89
CA MET A 1 -41.33 -20.87 38.82
C MET A 1 -41.77 -22.24 38.32
N GLU A 2 -41.84 -23.21 39.23
CA GLU A 2 -42.06 -24.68 39.05
C GLU A 2 -40.82 -25.56 38.72
N ILE A 3 -40.83 -26.71 39.41
CA ILE A 3 -39.85 -27.78 39.77
C ILE A 3 -40.45 -29.09 39.16
N PRO A 4 -39.78 -30.22 38.77
CA PRO A 4 -39.08 -31.18 39.69
C PRO A 4 -37.98 -32.14 39.13
N VAL A 5 -36.99 -32.60 39.94
CA VAL A 5 -36.80 -33.95 40.61
C VAL A 5 -35.93 -34.96 39.81
N ASP A 6 -34.68 -35.24 40.24
CA ASP A 6 -34.09 -36.48 40.88
C ASP A 6 -33.25 -37.30 39.85
N ASN A 7 -32.22 -38.12 40.12
CA ASN A 7 -31.57 -38.68 41.32
C ASN A 7 -30.17 -39.27 40.98
N GLU A 8 -29.35 -39.52 42.03
CA GLU A 8 -28.27 -40.55 42.21
C GLU A 8 -26.97 -40.52 41.35
N SER A 9 -25.75 -40.82 41.83
CA SER A 9 -25.25 -41.70 42.91
C SER A 9 -23.82 -41.35 43.43
N TYR A 10 -23.50 -41.78 44.66
CA TYR A 10 -22.19 -41.83 45.38
C TYR A 10 -21.56 -43.27 45.28
N PRO A 11 -20.42 -43.70 45.93
CA PRO A 11 -19.52 -43.07 46.93
C PRO A 11 -17.97 -43.35 46.88
N MET A 12 -17.23 -42.53 47.67
CA MET A 12 -16.09 -42.73 48.63
C MET A 12 -14.84 -43.64 48.46
N LYS A 13 -13.68 -42.97 48.71
CA LYS A 13 -12.53 -43.21 49.65
C LYS A 13 -11.85 -44.60 49.80
N LYS A 14 -10.51 -44.59 49.76
CA LYS A 14 -9.61 -44.83 50.95
C LYS A 14 -8.13 -44.54 50.65
N ARG A 15 -7.37 -44.25 51.72
CA ARG A 15 -5.98 -43.74 51.78
C ARG A 15 -5.14 -44.67 52.69
N LYS A 16 -3.82 -44.65 52.47
CA LYS A 16 -2.66 -45.06 53.31
C LYS A 16 -2.17 -46.51 53.18
N GLN A 17 -0.87 -46.65 52.91
CA GLN A 17 0.06 -47.32 53.85
C GLN A 17 1.53 -46.95 53.60
N SER A 18 2.32 -47.06 54.66
CA SER A 18 3.72 -46.66 54.86
C SER A 18 4.63 -47.90 55.03
N ASN A 19 5.92 -47.74 54.67
CA ASN A 19 7.16 -48.53 54.92
C ASN A 19 7.24 -49.32 56.27
N PRO A 20 8.14 -50.31 56.50
CA PRO A 20 9.58 -50.31 56.15
C PRO A 20 10.35 -51.67 55.90
N GLU A 21 11.63 -51.53 55.51
CA GLU A 21 12.86 -52.34 55.76
C GLU A 21 12.93 -53.89 55.62
N SER A 22 13.89 -54.35 54.80
CA SER A 22 14.96 -55.27 55.26
C SER A 22 16.11 -55.38 54.22
N MET A 23 17.35 -55.34 54.74
CA MET A 23 18.61 -55.57 54.03
C MET A 23 18.87 -57.07 53.86
N VAL A 24 19.31 -57.50 52.67
CA VAL A 24 20.15 -58.69 52.49
C VAL A 24 21.13 -58.43 51.33
N GLU A 25 22.42 -58.46 51.67
CA GLU A 25 23.56 -58.43 50.77
C GLU A 25 23.96 -59.87 50.43
N VAL A 26 23.88 -60.26 49.15
CA VAL A 26 24.56 -61.44 48.59
C VAL A 26 24.96 -61.11 47.14
N GLN A 27 26.26 -60.93 46.92
CA GLN A 27 26.93 -61.06 45.61
C GLN A 27 27.67 -62.43 45.60
N PRO A 28 28.23 -62.92 44.48
CA PRO A 28 27.91 -62.70 43.06
C PRO A 28 27.95 -64.01 42.24
N LEU A 29 27.20 -64.15 41.15
CA LEU A 29 27.52 -65.11 40.08
C LEU A 29 27.15 -64.52 38.71
N LEU A 30 28.12 -63.82 38.13
CA LEU A 30 28.18 -63.42 36.73
C LEU A 30 28.99 -64.49 35.97
N PRO A 31 28.47 -65.10 34.89
CA PRO A 31 29.31 -65.74 33.90
C PRO A 31 29.81 -64.67 32.92
N SER A 32 31.08 -64.33 33.09
CA SER A 32 32.10 -64.12 32.05
C SER A 32 31.61 -63.93 30.60
N HIS A 33 31.70 -62.70 30.10
CA HIS A 33 32.30 -62.38 28.80
C HIS A 33 32.83 -60.93 28.80
N PHE A 34 33.93 -60.71 29.53
CA PHE A 34 35.02 -59.84 29.05
C PHE A 34 35.75 -60.69 28.00
N THR A 35 36.12 -60.25 26.79
CA THR A 35 36.57 -58.96 26.28
C THR A 35 36.31 -58.96 24.77
N ILE A 36 35.92 -57.83 24.19
CA ILE A 36 36.58 -57.16 23.06
C ILE A 36 35.89 -55.80 22.93
N PHE A 37 36.47 -54.78 23.57
CA PHE A 37 36.39 -53.44 23.02
C PHE A 37 37.13 -53.51 21.69
N SER A 38 36.39 -53.82 20.63
CA SER A 38 36.77 -53.37 19.32
C SER A 38 36.60 -51.86 19.37
N SER A 39 37.70 -51.18 19.69
CA SER A 39 37.98 -49.89 19.08
C SER A 39 37.81 -50.12 17.58
N ARG A 40 36.59 -49.94 17.06
CA ARG A 40 36.44 -49.48 15.69
C ARG A 40 37.10 -48.12 15.73
N ARG A 41 38.40 -48.10 15.42
CA ARG A 41 39.08 -46.96 14.84
C ARG A 41 38.11 -46.48 13.77
N THR A 42 37.30 -45.47 14.08
CA THR A 42 36.86 -44.55 13.05
C THR A 42 38.16 -44.22 12.35
N SER A 43 38.31 -44.65 11.10
CA SER A 43 39.54 -44.39 10.38
C SER A 43 39.83 -42.90 10.57
N PRO A 44 41.09 -42.48 10.79
CA PRO A 44 41.40 -41.07 10.92
C PRO A 44 40.79 -40.26 9.76
N LEU A 45 40.62 -40.89 8.59
CA LEU A 45 39.86 -40.38 7.45
C LEU A 45 38.37 -40.12 7.70
N CYS A 46 37.62 -41.02 8.36
CA CYS A 46 36.20 -40.79 8.68
C CYS A 46 36.00 -39.69 9.72
N ALA A 47 36.85 -39.64 10.75
CA ALA A 47 36.80 -38.57 11.75
C ALA A 47 37.15 -37.22 11.10
N PHE A 48 38.18 -37.19 10.25
CA PHE A 48 38.58 -36.00 9.50
C PHE A 48 37.49 -35.54 8.50
N ALA A 49 36.84 -36.47 7.80
CA ALA A 49 35.73 -36.16 6.90
C ALA A 49 34.51 -35.60 7.65
N ALA A 50 34.17 -36.14 8.82
CA ALA A 50 33.10 -35.61 9.66
C ALA A 50 33.44 -34.21 10.22
N SER A 51 34.69 -33.96 10.60
CA SER A 51 35.16 -32.63 11.00
C SER A 51 35.10 -31.62 9.87
N ILE A 52 35.50 -32.00 8.64
CA ILE A 52 35.36 -31.14 7.46
C ILE A 52 33.89 -30.83 7.18
N LEU A 53 33.01 -31.84 7.21
CA LEU A 53 31.58 -31.65 6.98
C LEU A 53 30.97 -30.71 8.04
N PHE A 54 31.35 -30.85 9.31
CA PHE A 54 30.91 -29.96 10.38
C PHE A 54 31.41 -28.52 10.19
N ILE A 55 32.68 -28.34 9.83
CA ILE A 55 33.24 -27.02 9.50
C ILE A 55 32.53 -26.41 8.29
N TYR A 56 32.21 -27.21 7.28
CA TYR A 56 31.51 -26.76 6.08
C TYR A 56 30.06 -26.35 6.40
N ILE A 57 29.34 -27.12 7.21
CA ILE A 57 27.99 -26.80 7.68
C ILE A 57 28.01 -25.53 8.54
N CYS A 58 28.92 -25.43 9.52
CA CYS A 58 29.06 -24.23 10.35
C CYS A 58 29.48 -23.01 9.54
N GLY A 59 30.36 -23.18 8.54
CA GLY A 59 30.78 -22.14 7.61
C GLY A 59 29.62 -21.63 6.74
N ILE A 60 28.79 -22.52 6.21
CA ILE A 60 27.57 -22.15 5.47
C ILE A 60 26.57 -21.46 6.40
N SER A 61 26.31 -21.99 7.59
CA SER A 61 25.39 -21.36 8.55
C SER A 61 25.88 -19.99 9.00
N PHE A 62 27.19 -19.81 9.23
CA PHE A 62 27.78 -18.52 9.57
C PHE A 62 27.75 -17.55 8.39
N TYR A 63 28.03 -18.02 7.17
CA TYR A 63 27.93 -17.20 5.96
C TYR A 63 26.49 -16.71 5.76
N LEU A 64 25.50 -17.61 5.83
CA LEU A 64 24.07 -17.28 5.74
C LEU A 64 23.60 -16.37 6.87
N TRP A 65 24.13 -16.53 8.09
CA TRP A 65 23.81 -15.64 9.21
C TRP A 65 24.44 -14.25 9.04
N SER A 66 25.70 -14.19 8.61
CA SER A 66 26.44 -12.95 8.39
C SER A 66 25.90 -12.12 7.23
N SER A 67 25.45 -12.76 6.14
CA SER A 67 24.80 -12.09 5.02
C SER A 67 23.45 -11.50 5.43
N ASN A 68 22.65 -12.25 6.19
CA ASN A 68 21.39 -11.77 6.77
C ASN A 68 21.60 -10.64 7.78
N PHE A 69 22.68 -10.69 8.58
CA PHE A 69 23.01 -9.65 9.57
C PHE A 69 23.50 -8.36 8.90
N ALA A 70 24.38 -8.47 7.90
CA ALA A 70 24.83 -7.32 7.10
C ALA A 70 23.67 -6.64 6.36
N CYS A 71 22.70 -7.42 5.89
CA CYS A 71 21.47 -6.92 5.28
C CYS A 71 20.59 -6.13 6.28
N ARG A 72 20.50 -6.57 7.54
CA ARG A 72 19.77 -5.85 8.61
C ARG A 72 20.41 -4.51 9.01
N LEU A 73 21.75 -4.42 9.00
CA LEU A 73 22.45 -3.19 9.39
C LEU A 73 22.34 -2.08 8.33
N ARG A 74 22.15 -2.41 7.04
CA ARG A 74 21.96 -1.42 5.96
C ARG A 74 20.67 -0.61 6.09
N ASN A 75 19.69 -1.07 6.88
CA ASN A 75 18.38 -0.43 7.04
C ASN A 75 18.28 0.52 8.27
N LEU A 76 19.39 0.75 8.99
CA LEU A 76 19.46 1.70 10.12
C LEU A 76 20.15 2.99 9.67
N GLY A 77 19.48 3.77 8.83
CA GLY A 77 19.88 5.13 8.47
C GLY A 77 19.09 6.15 9.28
N ASP A 78 19.70 6.69 10.33
CA ASP A 78 19.16 7.75 11.20
C ASP A 78 18.98 9.06 10.43
N SER A 79 17.76 9.61 10.43
CA SER A 79 17.48 11.00 10.10
C SER A 79 17.21 11.78 11.39
N THR A 80 18.12 12.65 11.78
CA THR A 80 17.89 13.60 12.88
C THR A 80 17.04 14.78 12.37
N PRO A 81 15.85 15.05 12.92
CA PRO A 81 15.06 16.21 12.52
C PRO A 81 15.65 17.51 13.07
N ILE A 82 15.76 18.52 12.21
CA ILE A 82 16.08 19.90 12.56
C ILE A 82 14.81 20.55 13.16
N PRO A 83 14.84 21.14 14.36
CA PRO A 83 13.66 21.77 14.93
C PRO A 83 13.57 23.23 14.44
N LEU A 84 12.49 23.56 13.71
CA LEU A 84 12.14 24.93 13.38
C LEU A 84 10.74 25.25 13.93
N SER A 85 10.68 26.09 14.96
CA SER A 85 9.47 26.81 15.39
C SER A 85 9.47 28.17 14.67
N LYS A 86 8.35 28.81 14.28
CA LYS A 86 7.27 29.28 15.18
C LYS A 86 5.99 29.66 14.40
N GLN A 87 5.46 28.72 13.65
CA GLN A 87 4.05 28.39 13.44
C GLN A 87 4.22 26.93 13.08
N ALA A 88 4.12 26.02 14.06
CA ALA A 88 4.80 24.72 13.97
C ALA A 88 4.08 23.82 12.97
N PHE A 89 4.27 24.11 11.67
CA PHE A 89 4.01 23.20 10.59
C PHE A 89 4.69 21.88 10.93
N ASP A 90 3.96 20.79 10.73
CA ASP A 90 4.52 19.47 10.87
C ASP A 90 5.35 19.18 9.63
N VAL A 91 6.64 19.49 9.72
CA VAL A 91 7.60 19.38 8.61
C VAL A 91 8.42 18.10 8.76
N GLU A 92 8.48 17.32 7.71
CA GLU A 92 9.34 16.13 7.61
C GLU A 92 10.22 16.24 6.35
N GLN A 93 11.51 15.93 6.49
CA GLN A 93 12.37 15.71 5.33
C GLN A 93 12.34 14.23 4.94
N LYS A 94 12.01 13.94 3.68
CA LYS A 94 12.00 12.60 3.08
C LYS A 94 12.96 12.57 1.90
N GLY A 95 14.17 12.07 2.12
CA GLY A 95 15.24 12.10 1.11
C GLY A 95 15.53 13.55 0.67
N ARG A 96 15.32 13.82 -0.63
CA ARG A 96 15.48 15.16 -1.25
C ARG A 96 14.24 16.05 -1.16
N TYR A 97 13.17 15.60 -0.51
CA TYR A 97 11.89 16.30 -0.44
C TYR A 97 11.64 16.86 0.97
N ILE A 98 11.07 18.05 1.02
CA ILE A 98 10.45 18.61 2.23
C ILE A 98 8.95 18.38 2.13
N VAL A 99 8.36 17.85 3.20
CA VAL A 99 6.93 17.60 3.33
C VAL A 99 6.38 18.45 4.45
N ILE A 100 5.31 19.17 4.18
CA ILE A 100 4.50 19.89 5.15
C ILE A 100 3.19 19.16 5.30
N LYS A 101 3.05 18.46 6.42
CA LYS A 101 1.89 17.63 6.71
C LYS A 101 0.77 18.48 7.26
N ASN A 102 -0.46 18.09 6.91
CA ASN A 102 -1.67 18.66 7.47
C ASN A 102 -1.70 20.19 7.35
N TYR A 103 -1.13 20.74 6.27
CA TYR A 103 -1.01 22.17 6.04
C TYR A 103 -2.39 22.83 6.13
N ILE A 104 -3.39 22.24 5.47
CA ILE A 104 -4.80 22.63 5.62
C ILE A 104 -5.59 21.40 6.05
N ARG A 105 -6.27 21.45 7.20
CA ARG A 105 -7.09 20.34 7.70
C ARG A 105 -8.51 20.36 7.13
N SER A 106 -9.12 19.18 7.09
CA SER A 106 -10.56 19.02 6.84
C SER A 106 -11.37 19.76 7.92
N ALA A 107 -12.48 20.41 7.53
CA ALA A 107 -13.30 21.14 8.50
C ALA A 107 -14.06 20.20 9.45
N ILE A 108 -14.39 18.99 9.00
CA ILE A 108 -15.04 17.97 9.82
C ILE A 108 -14.00 17.05 10.45
N ARG A 109 -14.25 16.68 11.71
CA ARG A 109 -13.48 15.65 12.40
C ARG A 109 -13.87 14.28 11.86
N VAL A 110 -12.86 13.51 11.45
CA VAL A 110 -13.03 12.16 10.91
C VAL A 110 -13.59 11.20 11.97
N ASP A 111 -14.65 10.46 11.62
CA ASP A 111 -15.10 9.28 12.37
C ASP A 111 -14.25 8.08 11.98
N GLU A 112 -13.16 7.87 12.70
CA GLU A 112 -12.09 6.91 12.37
C GLU A 112 -12.58 5.46 12.19
N LYS A 113 -13.73 5.09 12.78
CA LYS A 113 -14.26 3.72 12.79
C LYS A 113 -15.36 3.47 11.76
N ASN A 114 -16.13 4.49 11.39
CA ASN A 114 -17.28 4.35 10.49
C ASN A 114 -17.04 4.98 9.12
N THR A 115 -15.78 5.09 8.70
CA THR A 115 -15.41 5.60 7.39
C THR A 115 -14.03 5.10 6.94
N MET A 116 -13.62 5.49 5.75
CA MET A 116 -12.32 5.17 5.16
C MET A 116 -11.76 6.38 4.40
N THR A 117 -10.44 6.45 4.26
CA THR A 117 -9.78 7.60 3.63
C THR A 117 -9.41 7.33 2.17
N PHE A 118 -9.73 8.27 1.28
CA PHE A 118 -9.14 8.31 -0.06
C PHE A 118 -7.76 8.97 0.05
N ALA A 119 -6.70 8.21 -0.15
CA ALA A 119 -5.32 8.68 -0.07
C ALA A 119 -4.77 8.90 -1.48
N THR A 120 -4.24 10.09 -1.77
CA THR A 120 -3.78 10.40 -3.13
C THR A 120 -2.60 11.37 -3.15
N ALA A 121 -1.81 11.24 -4.21
CA ALA A 121 -0.76 12.20 -4.57
C ALA A 121 -1.15 12.87 -5.88
N ALA A 122 -0.95 14.17 -5.97
CA ALA A 122 -1.33 14.96 -7.13
C ALA A 122 -0.33 16.08 -7.43
N ILE A 123 -0.32 16.56 -8.66
CA ILE A 123 0.09 17.93 -8.98
C ILE A 123 -1.14 18.83 -9.08
N PHE A 124 -0.95 20.15 -9.10
CA PHE A 124 -2.09 21.08 -8.99
C PHE A 124 -3.08 20.98 -10.16
N THR A 125 -2.65 20.52 -11.34
CA THR A 125 -3.50 20.29 -12.52
C THR A 125 -4.51 19.16 -12.30
N ASP A 126 -4.10 18.12 -11.59
CA ASP A 126 -4.94 16.93 -11.29
C ASP A 126 -6.09 17.28 -10.33
N LEU A 127 -5.95 18.37 -9.56
CA LEU A 127 -6.97 18.81 -8.61
C LEU A 127 -8.31 19.20 -9.28
N SER A 128 -8.33 19.34 -10.60
CA SER A 128 -9.57 19.50 -11.38
C SER A 128 -10.53 18.32 -11.25
N HIS A 129 -10.03 17.12 -10.98
CA HIS A 129 -10.83 15.90 -10.75
C HIS A 129 -11.44 15.83 -9.34
N LEU A 130 -10.89 16.59 -8.39
CA LEU A 130 -11.22 16.45 -6.98
C LEU A 130 -12.71 16.68 -6.63
N PRO A 131 -13.43 17.63 -7.26
CA PRO A 131 -14.87 17.79 -7.02
C PRO A 131 -15.68 16.52 -7.29
N GLU A 132 -15.39 15.83 -8.40
CA GLU A 132 -16.10 14.62 -8.81
C GLU A 132 -15.71 13.43 -7.92
N ILE A 133 -14.41 13.28 -7.61
CA ILE A 133 -13.96 12.26 -6.64
C ILE A 133 -14.64 12.47 -5.28
N CYS A 134 -14.66 13.70 -4.76
CA CYS A 134 -15.25 13.98 -3.45
C CYS A 134 -16.77 13.67 -3.46
N GLY A 135 -17.47 14.03 -4.54
CA GLY A 135 -18.90 13.75 -4.72
C GLY A 135 -19.23 12.25 -4.75
N ARG A 136 -18.34 11.42 -5.31
CA ARG A 136 -18.50 9.96 -5.35
C ARG A 136 -18.05 9.27 -4.06
N TRP A 137 -16.95 9.72 -3.49
CA TRP A 137 -16.33 9.14 -2.30
C TRP A 137 -17.12 9.43 -1.01
N LYS A 138 -17.58 10.68 -0.82
CA LYS A 138 -18.36 11.13 0.34
C LYS A 138 -17.75 10.73 1.70
N GLY A 139 -16.43 10.77 1.81
CA GLY A 139 -15.69 10.47 3.03
C GLY A 139 -14.39 11.27 3.12
N PRO A 140 -13.59 11.08 4.18
CA PRO A 140 -12.35 11.81 4.35
C PRO A 140 -11.36 11.53 3.21
N MET A 141 -10.58 12.53 2.87
CA MET A 141 -9.54 12.45 1.85
C MET A 141 -8.24 13.05 2.38
N SER A 142 -7.13 12.35 2.15
CA SER A 142 -5.78 12.86 2.40
C SER A 142 -5.09 13.07 1.06
N VAL A 143 -4.79 14.33 0.76
CA VAL A 143 -4.29 14.76 -0.55
C VAL A 143 -2.92 15.39 -0.40
N SER A 144 -1.89 14.73 -0.93
CA SER A 144 -0.52 15.24 -0.98
C SER A 144 -0.26 15.91 -2.33
N VAL A 145 0.02 17.21 -2.33
CA VAL A 145 0.25 18.00 -3.54
C VAL A 145 1.73 18.30 -3.71
N TYR A 146 2.31 17.83 -4.82
CA TYR A 146 3.66 18.17 -5.22
C TYR A 146 3.67 19.53 -5.91
N ALA A 147 4.43 20.47 -5.37
CA ALA A 147 4.38 21.86 -5.81
C ALA A 147 5.76 22.53 -5.72
N PRO A 148 6.72 22.14 -6.59
CA PRO A 148 8.07 22.72 -6.60
C PRO A 148 8.09 24.16 -7.13
N GLY A 149 8.95 25.00 -6.55
CA GLY A 149 9.20 26.36 -7.03
C GLY A 149 7.91 27.19 -7.13
N SER A 150 7.65 27.76 -8.31
CA SER A 150 6.46 28.60 -8.53
C SER A 150 5.14 27.82 -8.49
N ASP A 151 5.15 26.49 -8.61
CA ASP A 151 3.93 25.68 -8.50
C ASP A 151 3.32 25.77 -7.10
N PHE A 152 4.10 26.08 -6.06
CA PHE A 152 3.63 26.20 -4.68
C PHE A 152 2.47 27.19 -4.52
N LYS A 153 2.65 28.45 -4.96
CA LYS A 153 1.61 29.48 -4.84
C LYS A 153 0.41 29.20 -5.75
N THR A 154 0.64 28.62 -6.92
CA THR A 154 -0.44 28.22 -7.84
C THR A 154 -1.29 27.09 -7.26
N ALA A 155 -0.65 26.08 -6.65
CA ALA A 155 -1.30 25.00 -5.95
C ALA A 155 -2.16 25.54 -4.80
N LEU A 156 -1.62 26.43 -3.96
CA LEU A 156 -2.38 27.05 -2.87
C LEU A 156 -3.63 27.80 -3.37
N LYS A 157 -3.49 28.67 -4.37
CA LYS A 157 -4.63 29.37 -4.98
C LYS A 157 -5.70 28.39 -5.47
N LYS A 158 -5.30 27.30 -6.12
CA LYS A 158 -6.21 26.24 -6.59
C LYS A 158 -6.91 25.54 -5.42
N ILE A 159 -6.18 25.18 -4.38
CA ILE A 159 -6.72 24.52 -3.18
C ILE A 159 -7.78 25.41 -2.51
N PHE A 160 -7.48 26.68 -2.26
CA PHE A 160 -8.43 27.62 -1.64
C PHE A 160 -9.66 27.84 -2.52
N SER A 161 -9.48 28.04 -3.83
CA SER A 161 -10.60 28.17 -4.76
C SER A 161 -11.52 26.94 -4.73
N LEU A 162 -10.96 25.74 -4.76
CA LEU A 162 -11.74 24.49 -4.67
C LEU A 162 -12.48 24.36 -3.33
N ARG A 163 -11.84 24.73 -2.22
CA ARG A 163 -12.47 24.71 -0.89
C ARG A 163 -13.61 25.70 -0.77
N LEU A 164 -13.46 26.91 -1.32
CA LEU A 164 -14.50 27.93 -1.32
C LEU A 164 -15.69 27.54 -2.21
N ALA A 165 -15.41 26.90 -3.35
CA ALA A 165 -16.43 26.53 -4.33
C ALA A 165 -17.15 25.21 -4.01
N ASN A 166 -16.58 24.32 -3.20
CA ASN A 166 -17.10 22.97 -2.99
C ASN A 166 -17.09 22.57 -1.51
N SER A 167 -18.29 22.41 -0.94
CA SER A 167 -18.48 22.05 0.47
C SER A 167 -17.91 20.68 0.83
N CYS A 168 -17.99 19.69 -0.07
CA CYS A 168 -17.38 18.38 0.16
C CYS A 168 -15.88 18.50 0.35
N ILE A 169 -15.21 19.28 -0.51
CA ILE A 169 -13.75 19.50 -0.43
C ILE A 169 -13.38 20.24 0.85
N HIS A 170 -14.12 21.29 1.21
CA HIS A 170 -13.92 22.02 2.46
C HIS A 170 -14.02 21.10 3.69
N GLN A 171 -15.06 20.26 3.71
CA GLN A 171 -15.40 19.41 4.85
C GLN A 171 -14.48 18.21 5.01
N ASN A 172 -14.08 17.57 3.92
CA ASN A 172 -13.50 16.21 3.96
C ASN A 172 -12.01 16.14 3.60
N VAL A 173 -11.45 17.16 2.95
CA VAL A 173 -10.08 17.07 2.42
C VAL A 173 -9.07 17.69 3.40
N THR A 174 -8.06 16.89 3.77
CA THR A 174 -6.84 17.34 4.43
C THR A 174 -5.70 17.38 3.41
N TRP A 175 -4.94 18.47 3.42
CA TRP A 175 -3.93 18.80 2.42
C TRP A 175 -2.53 18.71 3.01
N HIS A 176 -1.64 18.04 2.29
CA HIS A 176 -0.21 17.96 2.54
C HIS A 176 0.51 18.57 1.35
N LEU A 177 1.61 19.29 1.57
CA LEU A 177 2.38 19.93 0.50
C LEU A 177 3.79 19.36 0.52
N TYR A 178 4.38 19.14 -0.65
CA TYR A 178 5.76 18.69 -0.73
C TYR A 178 6.45 19.16 -2.01
N PHE A 179 7.76 19.30 -1.93
CA PHE A 179 8.61 19.85 -2.99
C PHE A 179 10.07 19.44 -2.74
N ASP A 180 10.91 19.49 -3.77
CA ASP A 180 12.35 19.29 -3.60
C ASP A 180 12.96 20.38 -2.72
N ILE A 181 13.96 20.01 -1.93
CA ILE A 181 14.74 20.96 -1.10
C ILE A 181 15.31 22.09 -1.96
N GLU A 182 15.80 21.76 -3.16
CA GLU A 182 16.39 22.72 -4.11
C GLU A 182 15.38 23.76 -4.62
N PHE A 183 14.10 23.38 -4.69
CA PHE A 183 13.01 24.23 -5.17
C PHE A 183 12.03 24.59 -4.06
N SER A 184 12.50 24.59 -2.81
CA SER A 184 11.70 25.00 -1.66
C SER A 184 11.28 26.47 -1.81
N PRO A 185 10.00 26.81 -1.60
CA PRO A 185 9.64 28.21 -1.41
C PRO A 185 10.39 28.74 -0.18
N SER A 186 10.62 30.05 -0.18
CA SER A 186 11.36 30.70 0.90
C SER A 186 10.56 30.58 2.21
N TRP A 187 11.20 30.28 3.34
CA TRP A 187 10.49 29.93 4.57
C TRP A 187 9.61 31.06 5.12
N ASP A 188 9.96 32.30 4.84
CA ASP A 188 9.20 33.53 5.08
C ASP A 188 7.91 33.64 4.22
N GLN A 189 7.77 32.82 3.18
CA GLN A 189 6.56 32.77 2.35
C GLN A 189 5.49 31.83 2.89
N PHE A 190 5.83 30.99 3.88
CA PHE A 190 4.84 30.14 4.55
C PHE A 190 4.03 30.96 5.52
N LYS A 191 2.77 31.20 5.13
CA LYS A 191 1.77 31.79 6.00
C LYS A 191 0.83 30.72 6.51
N SER A 192 0.07 31.05 7.54
CA SER A 192 -1.00 30.16 7.98
C SER A 192 -2.01 29.96 6.84
N PRO A 193 -2.73 28.84 6.81
CA PRO A 193 -3.85 28.65 5.90
C PRO A 193 -4.83 29.82 5.84
N GLU A 194 -5.13 30.43 6.99
CA GLU A 194 -6.04 31.55 7.14
C GLU A 194 -5.47 32.81 6.47
N GLU A 195 -4.19 33.09 6.72
CA GLU A 195 -3.47 34.20 6.09
C GLU A 195 -3.33 34.02 4.58
N GLU A 196 -3.07 32.80 4.09
CA GLU A 196 -3.06 32.53 2.64
C GLU A 196 -4.46 32.69 2.04
N ALA A 197 -5.52 32.23 2.72
CA ALA A 197 -6.89 32.35 2.24
C ALA A 197 -7.32 33.81 2.05
N GLU A 198 -6.93 34.71 2.97
CA GLU A 198 -7.21 36.15 2.86
C GLU A 198 -6.54 36.80 1.63
N LEU A 199 -5.40 36.26 1.19
CA LEU A 199 -4.66 36.77 0.03
C LEU A 199 -5.22 36.26 -1.30
N VAL A 200 -6.04 35.21 -1.28
CA VAL A 200 -6.70 34.68 -2.47
C VAL A 200 -7.96 35.50 -2.73
N SER A 201 -7.86 36.48 -3.64
CA SER A 201 -9.03 37.24 -4.09
C SER A 201 -10.07 36.30 -4.71
N PRO A 202 -11.35 36.34 -4.29
CA PRO A 202 -12.41 35.50 -4.87
C PRO A 202 -12.71 35.80 -6.36
N THR A 203 -12.11 36.86 -6.91
CA THR A 203 -12.36 37.33 -8.29
C THR A 203 -11.34 36.83 -9.33
N SER A 204 -10.24 36.19 -8.94
CA SER A 204 -9.23 35.71 -9.90
C SER A 204 -9.43 34.21 -10.17
N THR A 205 -10.32 33.89 -11.09
CA THR A 205 -10.51 32.53 -11.64
C THR A 205 -9.51 32.20 -12.75
N THR A 206 -8.70 33.17 -13.18
CA THR A 206 -7.58 32.98 -14.09
C THR A 206 -6.41 32.39 -13.33
N TYR A 207 -6.31 31.07 -13.33
CA TYR A 207 -5.04 30.41 -13.05
C TYR A 207 -4.11 30.80 -14.19
N ASP A 208 -3.11 31.65 -13.91
CA ASP A 208 -1.98 31.83 -14.82
C ASP A 208 -1.20 30.51 -14.85
N VAL A 209 -1.74 29.51 -15.53
CA VAL A 209 -0.94 28.46 -16.12
C VAL A 209 -0.07 29.23 -17.09
N TRP A 210 1.21 29.35 -16.78
CA TRP A 210 2.18 29.99 -17.66
C TRP A 210 1.93 29.46 -19.07
N ALA A 211 1.98 30.31 -20.09
CA ALA A 211 1.77 29.89 -21.50
C ALA A 211 2.73 28.77 -21.97
N LYS A 212 3.66 28.35 -21.11
CA LYS A 212 4.68 27.32 -21.31
C LYS A 212 4.58 26.13 -20.32
N GLY A 213 3.56 26.06 -19.44
CA GLY A 213 3.31 24.91 -18.53
C GLY A 213 3.53 25.15 -17.03
N THR A 214 3.73 24.09 -16.24
CA THR A 214 4.00 24.11 -14.79
C THR A 214 5.50 24.25 -14.50
N PHE A 215 5.91 24.70 -13.31
CA PHE A 215 7.34 24.73 -12.93
C PHE A 215 7.98 23.35 -13.11
N LYS A 216 7.27 22.30 -12.68
CA LYS A 216 7.66 20.91 -12.93
C LYS A 216 7.88 20.62 -14.42
N SER A 217 6.94 20.97 -15.29
CA SER A 217 7.05 20.64 -16.72
C SER A 217 8.17 21.42 -17.40
N HIS A 218 8.38 22.67 -17.01
CA HIS A 218 9.47 23.51 -17.52
C HIS A 218 10.85 23.02 -17.09
N GLY A 219 10.99 22.63 -15.83
CA GLY A 219 12.24 22.10 -15.28
C GLY A 219 12.48 20.63 -15.62
N HIS A 220 11.59 20.01 -16.41
CA HIS A 220 11.58 18.57 -16.66
C HIS A 220 11.71 17.73 -15.38
N LEU A 221 11.07 18.19 -14.30
CA LEU A 221 11.12 17.49 -13.02
C LEU A 221 10.19 16.26 -13.07
N PRO A 222 10.65 15.10 -12.57
CA PRO A 222 9.78 13.95 -12.42
C PRO A 222 8.72 14.22 -11.34
N PHE A 223 7.62 13.47 -11.38
CA PHE A 223 6.62 13.49 -10.31
C PHE A 223 6.93 12.39 -9.29
N PRO A 224 7.39 12.74 -8.07
CA PRO A 224 7.63 11.79 -6.97
C PRO A 224 6.33 11.31 -6.31
N ALA A 225 5.44 10.69 -7.09
CA ALA A 225 4.10 10.30 -6.65
C ALA A 225 4.13 9.39 -5.41
N ASN A 226 5.11 8.49 -5.29
CA ASN A 226 5.20 7.56 -4.16
C ASN A 226 5.49 8.24 -2.82
N VAL A 227 6.26 9.33 -2.81
CA VAL A 227 6.45 10.18 -1.62
C VAL A 227 5.10 10.72 -1.16
N GLY A 228 4.34 11.32 -2.09
CA GLY A 228 3.01 11.86 -1.80
C GLY A 228 2.00 10.79 -1.35
N ARG A 229 2.01 9.61 -1.99
CA ARG A 229 1.10 8.50 -1.64
C ARG A 229 1.38 8.01 -0.22
N ASN A 230 2.66 7.85 0.14
CA ASN A 230 3.05 7.43 1.47
C ASN A 230 2.68 8.45 2.54
N VAL A 231 2.86 9.75 2.26
CA VAL A 231 2.41 10.83 3.16
C VAL A 231 0.89 10.75 3.34
N ALA A 232 0.13 10.60 2.25
CA ALA A 232 -1.33 10.54 2.34
C ALA A 232 -1.83 9.31 3.12
N ILE A 233 -1.18 8.16 2.94
CA ILE A 233 -1.49 6.94 3.70
C ILE A 233 -1.17 7.12 5.18
N LYS A 234 0.04 7.58 5.53
CA LYS A 234 0.47 7.73 6.93
C LYS A 234 -0.39 8.71 7.70
N GLU A 235 -0.74 9.82 7.06
CA GLU A 235 -1.53 10.90 7.66
C GLU A 235 -3.05 10.65 7.62
N SER A 236 -3.49 9.55 6.98
CA SER A 236 -4.86 9.09 7.09
C SER A 236 -5.19 8.66 8.52
N ARG A 237 -6.38 9.04 9.00
CA ARG A 237 -6.86 8.75 10.36
C ARG A 237 -7.75 7.50 10.47
N THR A 238 -8.14 6.93 9.34
CA THR A 238 -9.03 5.78 9.26
C THR A 238 -8.21 4.48 9.21
N GLU A 239 -8.84 3.37 9.61
CA GLU A 239 -8.22 2.04 9.54
C GLU A 239 -8.03 1.59 8.08
N TYR A 240 -9.04 1.85 7.25
CA TYR A 240 -9.06 1.46 5.84
C TYR A 240 -8.82 2.65 4.92
N ILE A 241 -8.00 2.44 3.89
CA ILE A 241 -7.66 3.46 2.91
C ILE A 241 -7.80 2.93 1.49
N LEU A 242 -8.17 3.80 0.56
CA LEU A 242 -8.03 3.58 -0.88
C LEU A 242 -6.93 4.50 -1.40
N ALA A 243 -5.77 3.94 -1.75
CA ALA A 243 -4.70 4.68 -2.41
C ALA A 243 -4.94 4.71 -3.92
N SER A 244 -5.26 5.87 -4.49
CA SER A 244 -5.60 6.00 -5.91
C SER A 244 -5.19 7.35 -6.49
N ASP A 245 -4.94 7.40 -7.81
CA ASP A 245 -4.74 8.68 -8.52
C ASP A 245 -6.11 9.35 -8.78
N LEU A 246 -6.13 10.67 -8.92
CA LEU A 246 -7.37 11.46 -9.00
C LEU A 246 -8.18 11.24 -10.30
N HIS A 247 -7.58 10.72 -11.36
CA HIS A 247 -8.27 10.42 -12.63
C HIS A 247 -8.93 9.03 -12.65
N TYR A 248 -8.93 8.30 -11.53
CA TYR A 248 -9.69 7.04 -11.36
C TYR A 248 -10.93 7.27 -10.51
N TYR A 249 -12.09 7.34 -11.15
CA TYR A 249 -13.33 7.68 -10.47
C TYR A 249 -13.96 6.43 -9.86
N PRO A 250 -14.23 6.40 -8.54
CA PRO A 250 -14.89 5.27 -7.92
C PRO A 250 -16.38 5.18 -8.28
N SER A 251 -16.91 3.97 -8.29
CA SER A 251 -18.36 3.75 -8.17
C SER A 251 -18.89 4.45 -6.91
N ILE A 252 -20.15 4.89 -6.92
CA ILE A 252 -20.70 5.65 -5.78
C ILE A 252 -20.88 4.78 -4.53
N ASN A 253 -20.97 5.43 -3.36
CA ASN A 253 -21.35 4.81 -2.09
C ASN A 253 -20.49 3.58 -1.70
N ILE A 254 -19.20 3.56 -2.03
CA ILE A 254 -18.31 2.44 -1.66
C ILE A 254 -18.18 2.31 -0.14
N ILE A 255 -18.02 3.43 0.57
CA ILE A 255 -17.79 3.45 2.02
C ILE A 255 -18.86 2.67 2.81
N PRO A 256 -20.16 3.03 2.75
CA PRO A 256 -21.18 2.33 3.54
C PRO A 256 -21.29 0.84 3.15
N ARG A 257 -21.19 0.52 1.87
CA ARG A 257 -21.28 -0.87 1.38
C ARG A 257 -20.09 -1.71 1.82
N PHE A 258 -18.89 -1.13 1.85
CA PHE A 258 -17.69 -1.79 2.35
C PHE A 258 -17.73 -2.05 3.86
N LEU A 259 -18.15 -1.05 4.64
CA LEU A 259 -18.32 -1.23 6.09
C LEU A 259 -19.38 -2.30 6.40
N GLN A 260 -20.41 -2.44 5.56
CA GLN A 260 -21.36 -3.54 5.66
C GLN A 260 -20.71 -4.90 5.32
N LEU A 261 -19.89 -4.99 4.27
CA LEU A 261 -19.15 -6.21 3.93
C LEU A 261 -18.28 -6.69 5.10
N LEU A 262 -17.58 -5.77 5.76
CA LEU A 262 -16.69 -6.09 6.89
C LEU A 262 -17.40 -6.77 8.07
N LYS A 263 -18.69 -6.48 8.29
CA LYS A 263 -19.49 -7.10 9.37
C LYS A 263 -19.63 -8.62 9.21
N TYR A 264 -19.46 -9.14 8.00
CA TYR A 264 -19.59 -10.55 7.67
C TYR A 264 -18.25 -11.24 7.41
N GLN A 265 -17.13 -10.52 7.56
CA GLN A 265 -15.79 -11.06 7.38
C GLN A 265 -15.24 -11.56 8.72
N GLY A 266 -14.68 -12.77 8.71
CA GLY A 266 -13.97 -13.34 9.86
C GLY A 266 -12.63 -12.65 10.15
N PRO A 267 -11.87 -13.12 11.16
CA PRO A 267 -10.62 -12.49 11.59
C PRO A 267 -9.66 -12.17 10.44
N THR A 268 -8.97 -11.03 10.58
CA THR A 268 -8.09 -10.41 9.61
C THR A 268 -6.85 -11.27 9.35
N GLY A 269 -6.68 -11.67 8.09
CA GLY A 269 -5.39 -12.10 7.55
C GLY A 269 -4.89 -11.03 6.57
N ASN A 270 -3.66 -11.14 6.10
CA ASN A 270 -3.11 -10.26 5.09
C ASN A 270 -3.98 -10.31 3.84
N ARG A 271 -4.81 -9.28 3.63
CA ARG A 271 -5.70 -9.19 2.48
C ARG A 271 -5.91 -7.75 2.06
N VAL A 272 -6.16 -7.57 0.78
CA VAL A 272 -6.60 -6.30 0.20
C VAL A 272 -7.88 -6.52 -0.59
N TYR A 273 -8.70 -5.49 -0.67
CA TYR A 273 -9.99 -5.54 -1.37
C TYR A 273 -9.89 -4.76 -2.67
N VAL A 274 -9.79 -5.50 -3.76
CA VAL A 274 -9.46 -4.96 -5.08
C VAL A 274 -10.70 -4.35 -5.73
N LEU A 275 -10.52 -3.15 -6.29
CA LEU A 275 -11.48 -2.50 -7.16
C LEU A 275 -11.04 -2.73 -8.62
N PRO A 276 -11.80 -3.53 -9.40
CA PRO A 276 -11.66 -3.60 -10.85
C PRO A 276 -11.54 -2.23 -11.52
N VAL A 277 -10.65 -2.12 -12.50
CA VAL A 277 -10.41 -0.87 -13.23
C VAL A 277 -10.89 -1.00 -14.66
N PHE A 278 -11.63 0.00 -15.10
CA PHE A 278 -12.14 0.18 -16.45
C PHE A 278 -11.67 1.51 -17.01
N LYS A 279 -11.76 1.70 -18.33
CA LYS A 279 -11.35 2.93 -19.01
C LYS A 279 -12.50 3.47 -19.85
N MET A 280 -12.71 4.79 -19.80
CA MET A 280 -13.60 5.48 -20.72
C MET A 280 -13.01 5.46 -22.14
N ALA A 281 -13.80 5.01 -23.13
CA ALA A 281 -13.40 5.07 -24.53
C ALA A 281 -13.38 6.52 -25.07
N GLY A 282 -14.22 7.39 -24.52
CA GLY A 282 -14.36 8.79 -24.92
C GLY A 282 -14.66 9.72 -23.75
N TYR A 283 -15.17 10.91 -24.08
CA TYR A 283 -15.69 11.86 -23.09
C TYR A 283 -17.12 11.52 -22.71
N GLY A 284 -17.50 11.80 -21.47
CA GLY A 284 -18.87 11.57 -20.99
C GLY A 284 -18.92 11.45 -19.47
N LYS A 285 -20.13 11.22 -18.94
CA LYS A 285 -20.33 10.93 -17.52
C LYS A 285 -19.89 9.49 -17.23
N PRO A 286 -18.91 9.27 -16.33
CA PRO A 286 -18.53 7.91 -15.94
C PRO A 286 -19.64 7.22 -15.15
N PRO A 287 -19.78 5.89 -15.28
CA PRO A 287 -20.83 5.13 -14.60
C PRO A 287 -20.70 5.26 -13.08
N GLU A 288 -21.84 5.33 -12.40
CA GLU A 288 -21.94 5.39 -10.95
C GLU A 288 -22.12 3.98 -10.35
N THR A 289 -22.85 3.10 -11.05
CA THR A 289 -23.14 1.73 -10.60
C THR A 289 -22.62 0.68 -11.57
N LYS A 290 -22.55 -0.59 -11.12
CA LYS A 290 -22.10 -1.70 -11.97
C LYS A 290 -23.09 -1.97 -13.09
N SER A 291 -24.38 -1.80 -12.83
CA SER A 291 -25.42 -1.93 -13.85
C SER A 291 -25.20 -0.95 -15.01
N GLU A 292 -24.90 0.32 -14.71
CA GLU A 292 -24.53 1.33 -15.72
C GLU A 292 -23.22 0.97 -16.43
N LEU A 293 -22.18 0.54 -15.68
CA LEU A 293 -20.90 0.12 -16.24
C LEU A 293 -21.06 -1.02 -17.25
N VAL A 294 -21.86 -2.04 -16.94
CA VAL A 294 -22.14 -3.18 -17.83
C VAL A 294 -22.88 -2.73 -19.08
N GLN A 295 -23.86 -1.84 -18.94
CA GLN A 295 -24.56 -1.24 -20.09
C GLN A 295 -23.59 -0.46 -20.98
N MET A 296 -22.80 0.44 -20.40
CA MET A 296 -21.83 1.26 -21.13
C MET A 296 -20.72 0.41 -21.77
N THR A 297 -20.39 -0.74 -21.18
CA THR A 297 -19.46 -1.71 -21.79
C THR A 297 -20.07 -2.36 -23.03
N ALA A 298 -21.36 -2.72 -22.98
CA ALA A 298 -22.08 -3.27 -24.14
C ALA A 298 -22.22 -2.25 -25.29
N GLU A 299 -22.30 -0.97 -24.95
CA GLU A 299 -22.34 0.15 -25.91
C GLU A 299 -20.96 0.54 -26.47
N GLY A 300 -19.86 -0.01 -25.94
CA GLY A 300 -18.48 0.33 -26.33
C GLY A 300 -17.95 1.64 -25.74
N ASN A 301 -18.67 2.26 -24.81
CA ASN A 301 -18.28 3.49 -24.11
C ASN A 301 -17.26 3.24 -23.00
N ILE A 302 -17.22 2.01 -22.48
CA ILE A 302 -16.27 1.54 -21.48
C ILE A 302 -15.52 0.32 -22.02
N VAL A 303 -14.23 0.26 -21.77
CA VAL A 303 -13.38 -0.90 -22.06
C VAL A 303 -12.66 -1.38 -20.81
N LEU A 304 -12.26 -2.66 -20.82
CA LEU A 304 -11.31 -3.16 -19.82
C LEU A 304 -10.02 -2.34 -19.91
N HIS A 305 -9.42 -2.05 -18.76
CA HIS A 305 -8.17 -1.30 -18.68
C HIS A 305 -7.00 -2.19 -19.12
N THR A 306 -6.85 -2.36 -20.44
CA THR A 306 -5.73 -3.08 -21.04
C THR A 306 -4.49 -2.20 -21.10
N GLY A 307 -3.33 -2.82 -20.97
CA GLY A 307 -2.03 -2.15 -21.05
C GLY A 307 -1.73 -1.55 -22.43
N THR A 308 -0.50 -1.03 -22.53
CA THR A 308 0.07 -0.35 -23.71
C THR A 308 0.00 -1.22 -24.97
N LEU A 309 0.36 -0.64 -26.13
CA LEU A 309 0.55 -1.39 -27.38
C LEU A 309 1.40 -2.65 -27.19
N ASP A 310 2.34 -2.61 -26.25
CA ASP A 310 3.27 -3.70 -25.95
C ASP A 310 2.68 -4.81 -25.05
N CYS A 311 1.51 -4.60 -24.44
CA CYS A 311 0.87 -5.61 -23.60
C CYS A 311 -0.67 -5.46 -23.56
N THR A 312 -1.32 -6.15 -24.49
CA THR A 312 -2.78 -6.12 -24.65
C THR A 312 -3.56 -6.77 -23.51
N GLN A 313 -2.90 -7.56 -22.65
CA GLN A 313 -3.53 -8.22 -21.49
C GLN A 313 -3.11 -7.62 -20.14
N CYS A 314 -2.15 -6.70 -20.11
CA CYS A 314 -1.72 -6.09 -18.85
C CYS A 314 -2.84 -5.30 -18.20
N ASN A 315 -2.81 -5.23 -16.87
CA ASN A 315 -3.79 -4.55 -16.01
C ASN A 315 -5.24 -5.10 -16.08
N ILE A 316 -5.49 -6.19 -16.82
CA ILE A 316 -6.76 -6.92 -16.74
C ILE A 316 -6.77 -7.75 -15.46
N PHE A 317 -7.81 -7.61 -14.66
CA PHE A 317 -7.97 -8.37 -13.43
C PHE A 317 -8.46 -9.82 -13.70
N PRO A 318 -8.15 -10.79 -12.84
CA PRO A 318 -8.61 -12.16 -12.97
C PRO A 318 -10.11 -12.29 -13.19
N ASN A 319 -10.51 -13.14 -14.14
CA ASN A 319 -11.91 -13.43 -14.48
C ASN A 319 -12.76 -12.20 -14.89
N ALA A 320 -12.15 -11.14 -15.42
CA ALA A 320 -12.84 -9.89 -15.74
C ALA A 320 -14.12 -10.01 -16.59
N ARG A 321 -14.13 -10.88 -17.62
CA ARG A 321 -15.33 -11.08 -18.45
C ARG A 321 -16.50 -11.67 -17.65
N LYS A 322 -16.23 -12.68 -16.83
CA LYS A 322 -17.23 -13.29 -15.95
C LYS A 322 -17.69 -12.33 -14.86
N TRP A 323 -16.82 -11.43 -14.38
CA TRP A 323 -17.21 -10.40 -13.43
C TRP A 323 -18.33 -9.50 -13.98
N LEU A 324 -18.30 -9.14 -15.28
CA LEU A 324 -19.35 -8.35 -15.94
C LEU A 324 -20.71 -9.09 -16.03
N GLU A 325 -20.68 -10.42 -16.00
CA GLU A 325 -21.88 -11.26 -16.09
C GLU A 325 -22.60 -11.37 -14.74
N VAL A 326 -21.89 -11.21 -13.61
CA VAL A 326 -22.48 -11.28 -12.26
C VAL A 326 -23.48 -10.15 -12.04
N ARG A 327 -24.72 -10.51 -11.69
CA ARG A 327 -25.80 -9.59 -11.37
C ARG A 327 -26.12 -9.66 -9.88
N SER A 328 -25.84 -8.56 -9.18
CA SER A 328 -26.15 -8.35 -7.77
C SER A 328 -26.80 -6.96 -7.63
N PRO A 329 -27.70 -6.72 -6.66
CA PRO A 329 -28.29 -5.39 -6.46
C PRO A 329 -27.20 -4.33 -6.24
N ASP A 330 -27.28 -3.17 -6.91
CA ASP A 330 -26.23 -2.13 -6.92
C ASP A 330 -25.82 -1.67 -5.50
N GLU A 331 -26.74 -1.69 -4.54
CA GLU A 331 -26.51 -1.30 -3.13
C GLU A 331 -25.70 -2.33 -2.34
N THR A 332 -25.42 -3.51 -2.90
CA THR A 332 -24.64 -4.56 -2.23
C THR A 332 -23.17 -4.53 -2.64
N LEU A 333 -22.31 -5.04 -1.77
CA LEU A 333 -20.88 -5.26 -2.05
C LEU A 333 -20.50 -6.64 -1.51
N SER A 334 -19.83 -7.44 -2.34
CA SER A 334 -19.40 -8.78 -1.99
C SER A 334 -18.01 -9.08 -2.56
N VAL A 335 -17.39 -10.17 -2.11
CA VAL A 335 -16.14 -10.66 -2.72
C VAL A 335 -16.53 -11.57 -3.88
N TYR A 336 -16.17 -11.18 -5.09
CA TYR A 336 -16.41 -11.95 -6.32
C TYR A 336 -15.41 -13.10 -6.47
N TYR A 337 -14.13 -12.80 -6.27
CA TYR A 337 -13.03 -13.74 -6.49
C TYR A 337 -11.88 -13.42 -5.55
N VAL A 338 -11.22 -14.45 -5.02
CA VAL A 338 -10.01 -14.30 -4.22
C VAL A 338 -8.84 -14.81 -5.04
N SER A 339 -8.02 -13.88 -5.52
CA SER A 339 -6.78 -14.19 -6.23
C SER A 339 -5.73 -14.66 -5.22
N ARG A 340 -5.22 -15.86 -5.47
CA ARG A 340 -4.16 -16.53 -4.71
C ARG A 340 -2.98 -16.94 -5.59
N GLU A 341 -3.16 -16.86 -6.91
CA GLU A 341 -2.20 -17.32 -7.89
C GLU A 341 -1.18 -16.23 -8.17
N LYS A 342 0.10 -16.54 -7.94
CA LYS A 342 1.17 -15.54 -7.98
C LYS A 342 1.44 -15.02 -9.40
N GLU A 343 1.19 -15.87 -10.39
CA GLU A 343 1.32 -15.57 -11.82
C GLU A 343 0.34 -14.48 -12.28
N GLU A 344 -0.81 -14.33 -11.61
CA GLU A 344 -1.78 -13.27 -11.92
C GLU A 344 -1.22 -11.87 -11.63
N PHE A 345 -0.19 -11.74 -10.78
CA PHE A 345 0.40 -10.47 -10.37
C PHE A 345 1.49 -9.94 -11.33
N GLU A 346 2.00 -10.78 -12.25
CA GLU A 346 3.03 -10.36 -13.21
C GLU A 346 2.53 -9.27 -14.16
N SER A 347 1.33 -9.42 -14.70
CA SER A 347 0.77 -8.50 -15.70
C SER A 347 -0.23 -7.49 -15.12
N TRP A 348 -0.71 -7.72 -13.88
CA TRP A 348 -1.76 -6.92 -13.24
C TRP A 348 -1.20 -5.90 -12.24
N GLN A 349 -1.78 -4.70 -12.18
CA GLN A 349 -1.49 -3.68 -11.16
C GLN A 349 -2.82 -3.19 -10.55
N PRO A 350 -3.32 -3.84 -9.48
CA PRO A 350 -4.62 -3.52 -8.91
C PRO A 350 -4.62 -2.19 -8.16
N TYR A 351 -5.81 -1.60 -8.07
CA TYR A 351 -6.16 -0.63 -7.03
C TYR A 351 -7.01 -1.33 -6.00
N TYR A 352 -6.81 -1.01 -4.73
CA TYR A 352 -7.44 -1.76 -3.65
C TYR A 352 -7.63 -0.89 -2.42
N ILE A 353 -8.62 -1.28 -1.62
CA ILE A 353 -8.76 -0.84 -0.24
C ILE A 353 -7.88 -1.76 0.61
N SER A 354 -7.03 -1.17 1.43
CA SER A 354 -6.19 -1.88 2.40
C SER A 354 -6.36 -1.30 3.79
N THR A 355 -5.83 -1.98 4.79
CA THR A 355 -5.52 -1.34 6.07
C THR A 355 -4.39 -0.32 5.88
N ARG A 356 -4.28 0.64 6.81
CA ARG A 356 -3.28 1.71 6.77
C ARG A 356 -1.84 1.22 6.99
N ASP A 357 -1.66 0.07 7.62
CA ASP A 357 -0.35 -0.56 7.90
C ASP A 357 0.20 -1.39 6.73
N ILE A 358 -0.40 -1.27 5.54
CA ILE A 358 0.10 -1.84 4.29
C ILE A 358 1.57 -1.44 4.05
N PRO A 359 2.42 -2.32 3.49
CA PRO A 359 3.73 -1.93 2.96
C PRO A 359 3.63 -0.68 2.09
N LEU A 360 4.52 0.28 2.31
CA LEU A 360 4.49 1.57 1.64
C LEU A 360 5.07 1.47 0.22
N PHE A 361 4.76 2.45 -0.62
CA PHE A 361 5.37 2.55 -1.94
C PHE A 361 6.86 2.88 -1.84
N ASP A 362 7.65 2.37 -2.77
CA ASP A 362 9.07 2.69 -2.86
C ASP A 362 9.26 4.15 -3.33
N GLU A 363 9.81 5.01 -2.48
CA GLU A 363 9.91 6.46 -2.73
C GLU A 363 10.96 6.83 -3.80
N ASP A 364 11.81 5.89 -4.23
CA ASP A 364 12.77 6.10 -5.33
C ASP A 364 12.11 5.95 -6.71
N GLN A 365 10.94 5.29 -6.80
CA GLN A 365 10.18 5.18 -8.05
C GLN A 365 9.39 6.46 -8.35
N ILE A 366 9.57 6.99 -9.56
CA ILE A 366 8.88 8.17 -10.09
C ILE A 366 7.75 7.79 -11.05
N LYS A 367 6.71 8.62 -11.13
CA LYS A 367 5.49 8.33 -11.91
C LYS A 367 5.78 8.08 -13.40
N GLU A 368 6.59 8.94 -14.01
CA GLU A 368 6.89 8.88 -15.44
C GLU A 368 7.79 7.69 -15.82
N GLY A 369 8.51 7.10 -14.87
CA GLY A 369 9.41 5.97 -15.12
C GLY A 369 8.70 4.62 -15.30
N LYS A 370 7.35 4.61 -15.28
CA LYS A 370 6.47 3.43 -15.37
C LYS A 370 6.62 2.44 -14.19
N PHE A 371 5.59 1.62 -14.00
CA PHE A 371 5.56 0.54 -13.00
C PHE A 371 5.90 0.99 -11.57
N ASP A 372 5.56 2.24 -11.23
CA ASP A 372 5.86 2.90 -9.95
C ASP A 372 5.19 2.23 -8.74
N ARG A 373 4.23 1.32 -8.98
CA ARG A 373 3.47 0.59 -7.96
C ARG A 373 3.83 -0.89 -7.86
N LYS A 374 4.62 -1.43 -8.80
CA LYS A 374 4.93 -2.88 -8.88
C LYS A 374 5.73 -3.39 -7.68
N LEU A 375 6.66 -2.60 -7.14
CA LEU A 375 7.46 -3.02 -5.98
C LEU A 375 6.62 -3.27 -4.73
N GLN A 376 5.60 -2.45 -4.49
CA GLN A 376 4.67 -2.67 -3.39
C GLN A 376 3.88 -3.97 -3.62
N LEU A 377 3.38 -4.19 -4.85
CA LEU A 377 2.68 -5.42 -5.21
C LEU A 377 3.55 -6.67 -4.99
N PHE A 378 4.83 -6.58 -5.33
CA PHE A 378 5.81 -7.64 -5.07
C PHE A 378 5.94 -7.92 -3.57
N GLU A 379 6.10 -6.88 -2.76
CA GLU A 379 6.18 -7.04 -1.29
C GLU A 379 4.89 -7.65 -0.71
N LEU A 380 3.71 -7.30 -1.21
CA LEU A 380 2.45 -7.94 -0.82
C LEU A 380 2.42 -9.43 -1.16
N CYS A 381 2.92 -9.82 -2.35
CA CYS A 381 3.04 -11.22 -2.73
C CYS A 381 3.98 -11.98 -1.79
N LEU A 382 5.14 -11.41 -1.46
CA LEU A 382 6.11 -11.99 -0.51
C LEU A 382 5.53 -12.15 0.90
N GLN A 383 4.59 -11.29 1.30
CA GLN A 383 3.87 -11.37 2.56
C GLN A 383 2.56 -12.18 2.50
N HIS A 384 2.34 -12.93 1.41
CA HIS A 384 1.18 -13.81 1.21
C HIS A 384 -0.18 -13.11 1.35
N TYR A 385 -0.29 -11.87 0.84
CA TYR A 385 -1.57 -11.18 0.79
C TYR A 385 -2.57 -11.88 -0.16
N GLU A 386 -3.81 -12.02 0.30
CA GLU A 386 -4.93 -12.39 -0.57
C GLU A 386 -5.55 -11.16 -1.25
N PHE A 387 -5.88 -11.27 -2.53
CA PHE A 387 -6.49 -10.18 -3.31
C PHE A 387 -7.97 -10.46 -3.53
N HIS A 388 -8.81 -9.85 -2.71
CA HIS A 388 -10.27 -10.03 -2.70
C HIS A 388 -10.90 -9.07 -3.71
N ILE A 389 -11.14 -9.54 -4.93
CA ILE A 389 -11.77 -8.76 -5.99
C ILE A 389 -13.23 -8.51 -5.63
N LEU A 390 -13.60 -7.24 -5.51
CA LEU A 390 -14.94 -6.83 -5.12
C LEU A 390 -15.92 -6.91 -6.29
N ASP A 391 -17.13 -7.38 -6.01
CA ASP A 391 -18.31 -7.13 -6.84
C ASP A 391 -18.91 -5.76 -6.50
N ASN A 392 -19.52 -5.09 -7.47
CA ASN A 392 -20.20 -3.79 -7.32
C ASN A 392 -19.35 -2.61 -6.79
N ALA A 393 -18.03 -2.76 -6.66
CA ALA A 393 -17.08 -1.65 -6.55
C ALA A 393 -16.07 -1.70 -7.69
N PHE A 394 -15.81 -0.55 -8.30
CA PHE A 394 -14.86 -0.43 -9.40
C PHE A 394 -14.33 1.00 -9.48
N LEU A 395 -13.28 1.18 -10.28
CA LEU A 395 -12.73 2.45 -10.68
C LEU A 395 -12.85 2.62 -12.20
N VAL A 396 -13.09 3.85 -12.65
CA VAL A 396 -13.07 4.22 -14.07
C VAL A 396 -12.00 5.24 -14.31
N GLN A 397 -11.02 4.89 -15.12
CA GLN A 397 -10.03 5.81 -15.64
C GLN A 397 -10.70 6.75 -16.63
N VAL A 398 -10.76 8.04 -16.29
CA VAL A 398 -11.18 9.10 -17.21
C VAL A 398 -9.97 9.62 -17.99
N GLN A 399 -10.22 10.23 -19.15
CA GLN A 399 -9.13 10.83 -19.93
C GLN A 399 -8.47 11.96 -19.13
N GLU A 400 -7.14 11.90 -19.05
CA GLU A 400 -6.34 13.04 -18.62
C GLU A 400 -6.25 14.04 -19.78
N VAL A 401 -6.16 15.33 -19.47
CA VAL A 401 -5.79 16.32 -20.48
C VAL A 401 -4.39 15.95 -20.97
N ALA A 402 -4.24 15.69 -22.26
CA ALA A 402 -2.97 15.27 -22.83
C ALA A 402 -1.86 16.26 -22.46
N GLU A 403 -0.90 15.81 -21.65
CA GLU A 403 0.34 16.55 -21.48
C GLU A 403 1.00 16.68 -22.85
N THR A 404 1.57 17.86 -23.13
CA THR A 404 2.31 18.13 -24.37
C THR A 404 3.35 17.05 -24.61
N ALA A 405 3.64 16.77 -25.89
CA ALA A 405 4.58 15.73 -26.30
C ALA A 405 5.87 15.80 -25.46
N LYS A 406 6.06 14.78 -24.62
CA LYS A 406 7.25 14.67 -23.77
C LYS A 406 8.45 14.35 -24.65
N ASP A 407 9.58 14.97 -24.34
CA ASP A 407 10.87 14.60 -24.94
C ASP A 407 11.13 13.12 -24.65
N VAL A 408 11.28 12.33 -25.71
CA VAL A 408 11.46 10.87 -25.64
C VAL A 408 12.71 10.51 -24.84
N ASN A 409 13.80 11.28 -24.98
CA ASN A 409 15.05 11.01 -24.26
C ASN A 409 14.89 11.22 -22.75
N ILE A 410 14.12 12.24 -22.35
CA ILE A 410 13.83 12.50 -20.94
C ILE A 410 13.00 11.36 -20.34
N LEU A 411 11.99 10.89 -21.08
CA LEU A 411 11.17 9.76 -20.64
C LEU A 411 11.99 8.46 -20.50
N GLU A 412 12.90 8.19 -21.43
CA GLU A 412 13.81 7.04 -21.36
C GLU A 412 14.72 7.09 -20.13
N ASN A 413 15.23 8.27 -19.77
CA ASN A 413 16.03 8.44 -18.55
C ASN A 413 15.22 8.11 -17.29
N PHE A 414 13.95 8.52 -17.22
CA PHE A 414 13.07 8.17 -16.10
C PHE A 414 12.77 6.67 -16.03
N VAL A 415 12.58 6.02 -17.17
CA VAL A 415 12.39 4.56 -17.22
C VAL A 415 13.65 3.84 -16.75
N ARG A 416 14.85 4.26 -17.20
CA ARG A 416 16.12 3.69 -16.74
C ARG A 416 16.30 3.85 -15.23
N HIS A 417 16.06 5.04 -14.69
CA HIS A 417 16.09 5.31 -13.25
C HIS A 417 15.18 4.36 -12.46
N ASN A 418 13.92 4.22 -12.88
CA ASN A 418 12.97 3.32 -12.20
C ASN A 418 13.42 1.85 -12.29
N ASN A 419 14.00 1.42 -13.41
CA ASN A 419 14.50 0.05 -13.55
C ASN A 419 15.67 -0.22 -12.59
N GLU A 420 16.66 0.67 -12.53
CA GLU A 420 17.81 0.56 -11.62
C GLU A 420 17.36 0.54 -10.14
N ALA A 421 16.46 1.45 -9.76
CA ALA A 421 15.90 1.49 -8.41
C ALA A 421 15.11 0.22 -8.08
N ARG A 422 14.39 -0.35 -9.06
CA ARG A 422 13.60 -1.57 -8.89
C ARG A 422 14.47 -2.80 -8.69
N GLU A 423 15.52 -2.97 -9.50
CA GLU A 423 16.46 -4.08 -9.36
C GLU A 423 17.07 -4.12 -7.95
N LYS A 424 17.60 -2.97 -7.50
CA LYS A 424 18.15 -2.82 -6.16
C LYS A 424 17.12 -3.15 -5.06
N LYS A 425 15.87 -2.72 -5.24
CA LYS A 425 14.82 -2.94 -4.24
C LYS A 425 14.35 -4.39 -4.20
N ILE A 426 14.28 -5.08 -5.34
CA ILE A 426 13.97 -6.51 -5.41
C ILE A 426 15.00 -7.31 -4.61
N GLU A 427 16.30 -7.00 -4.72
CA GLU A 427 17.34 -7.66 -3.93
C GLU A 427 17.15 -7.47 -2.42
N ASP A 428 16.83 -6.26 -1.94
CA ASP A 428 16.52 -5.98 -0.53
C ASP A 428 15.29 -6.77 -0.04
N LEU A 429 14.23 -6.82 -0.86
CA LEU A 429 13.01 -7.55 -0.53
C LEU A 429 13.24 -9.07 -0.48
N LEU A 430 13.94 -9.64 -1.46
CA LEU A 430 14.28 -11.06 -1.47
C LEU A 430 15.24 -11.43 -0.33
N CYS A 431 16.15 -10.53 0.04
CA CYS A 431 16.99 -10.71 1.24
C CYS A 431 16.12 -10.76 2.52
N ARG A 432 15.08 -9.93 2.61
CA ARG A 432 14.23 -9.82 3.80
C ARG A 432 13.22 -10.97 3.94
N TYR A 433 12.58 -11.37 2.85
CA TYR A 433 11.46 -12.33 2.87
C TYR A 433 11.84 -13.73 2.35
N GLY A 434 13.02 -13.89 1.73
CA GLY A 434 13.48 -15.14 1.12
C GLY A 434 13.28 -15.16 -0.41
N SER A 435 14.06 -15.99 -1.10
CA SER A 435 14.11 -16.08 -2.56
C SER A 435 13.21 -17.14 -3.19
N ASP A 436 12.76 -18.13 -2.42
CA ASP A 436 11.92 -19.24 -2.92
C ASP A 436 10.44 -18.96 -2.65
N THR A 437 9.90 -17.95 -3.33
CA THR A 437 8.54 -17.46 -3.08
C THR A 437 7.62 -17.63 -4.27
N GLY A 438 8.10 -17.88 -5.49
CA GLY A 438 7.26 -17.92 -6.70
C GLY A 438 6.53 -16.60 -7.00
N CYS A 439 6.96 -15.49 -6.39
CA CYS A 439 6.49 -14.14 -6.69
C CYS A 439 7.35 -13.53 -7.79
N SER A 440 6.73 -12.84 -8.74
CA SER A 440 7.37 -12.19 -9.88
C SER A 440 6.63 -10.89 -10.24
N ILE A 441 7.36 -9.90 -10.78
CA ILE A 441 6.81 -8.60 -11.20
C ILE A 441 7.45 -8.06 -12.47
#